data_AF-A0A7C6DNZ4-F1
#
_entry.id   AF-A0A7C6DNZ4-F1
#
_cell.length_a   1.000
_cell.length_b   1.000
_cell.length_c   1.000
_cell.angle_alpha   90.00
_cell.angle_beta   90.00
_cell.angle_gamma   90.00
#
_symmetry.space_group_name_H-M   'P 1'
#
loop_
_entity.id
_entity.type
_entity.pdbx_description
1 polymer ?
#
loop_
_entity_poly.entity_id
_entity_poly.type
_entity_poly.pdbx_seq_one_letter_code
_entity_poly.pdbx_strand_id
1 'polypeptide(L)'
;MLIHDLDTPAVVCDIELLERNVAAMAARCRDIGIPLRSHTKSHKIPEIAHMQMASGAVGVCCQKLGDAEVMVAAGIRDVLIPYNIVGSAKVDRLLRLVRRAIVTVAVDSADT
;
A
#
# COMPACT_ATOMS: atom_id res chain seq x y z
N MET A 1 29.58 -4.45 2.77
CA MET A 1 28.96 -5.43 1.84
C MET A 1 28.69 -4.69 0.55
N LEU A 2 29.33 -5.11 -0.53
CA LEU A 2 29.09 -4.65 -1.89
C LEU A 2 27.96 -5.48 -2.49
N ILE A 3 27.34 -4.99 -3.58
CA ILE A 3 26.27 -5.73 -4.27
C ILE A 3 26.74 -7.11 -4.78
N HIS A 4 28.03 -7.23 -5.12
CA HIS A 4 28.64 -8.47 -5.59
C HIS A 4 28.93 -9.48 -4.47
N ASP A 5 28.78 -9.08 -3.21
CA ASP A 5 28.94 -9.98 -2.05
C ASP A 5 27.64 -10.76 -1.76
N LEU A 6 26.53 -10.44 -2.43
CA LEU A 6 25.23 -11.07 -2.22
C LEU A 6 25.17 -12.43 -2.92
N ASP A 7 24.73 -13.46 -2.20
CA ASP A 7 24.38 -14.73 -2.80
C ASP A 7 23.16 -14.57 -3.73
N THR A 8 23.16 -15.28 -4.87
CA THR A 8 22.15 -15.10 -5.92
C THR A 8 21.21 -16.31 -6.01
N PRO A 9 19.90 -16.10 -6.20
CA PRO A 9 19.23 -14.84 -6.54
C PRO A 9 18.95 -13.93 -5.34
N ALA A 10 19.22 -12.63 -5.50
CA ALA A 10 18.87 -11.59 -4.53
C ALA A 10 18.00 -10.51 -5.19
N VAL A 11 16.96 -10.07 -4.49
CA VAL A 11 16.17 -8.89 -4.86
C VAL A 11 16.79 -7.67 -4.21
N VAL A 12 17.25 -6.72 -5.02
CA VAL A 12 17.88 -5.47 -4.56
C VAL A 12 17.09 -4.26 -5.02
N CYS A 13 17.13 -3.20 -4.23
CA CYS A 13 16.51 -1.91 -4.55
C CYS A 13 17.52 -0.80 -4.30
N ASP A 14 17.74 0.06 -5.29
CA ASP A 14 18.49 1.30 -5.11
C ASP A 14 17.64 2.28 -4.29
N ILE A 15 18.08 2.53 -3.06
CA ILE A 15 17.35 3.35 -2.09
C ILE A 15 17.30 4.82 -2.52
N GLU A 16 18.38 5.37 -3.08
CA GLU A 16 18.38 6.76 -3.52
C GLU A 16 17.40 6.95 -4.70
N LEU A 17 17.37 6.00 -5.64
CA LEU A 17 16.42 6.05 -6.74
C LEU A 17 14.98 5.86 -6.25
N LEU A 18 14.74 4.98 -5.28
CA LEU A 18 13.43 4.80 -4.64
C LEU A 18 12.96 6.12 -4.01
N GLU A 19 13.80 6.75 -3.20
CA GLU A 19 13.48 8.02 -2.52
C GLU A 19 13.17 9.13 -3.54
N ARG A 20 14.00 9.28 -4.58
CA ARG A 20 13.75 10.24 -5.67
C ARG A 20 12.40 9.98 -6.36
N ASN A 21 12.07 8.73 -6.65
CA ASN A 21 10.81 8.37 -7.31
C ASN A 21 9.59 8.66 -6.42
N VAL A 22 9.68 8.34 -5.12
CA VAL A 22 8.62 8.65 -4.14
C VAL A 22 8.40 10.17 -4.05
N ALA A 23 9.48 10.94 -3.92
CA ALA A 23 9.41 12.40 -3.83
C ALA A 23 8.83 13.03 -5.11
N ALA A 24 9.27 12.55 -6.28
CA ALA A 24 8.81 13.07 -7.57
C ALA A 24 7.32 12.83 -7.79
N MET A 25 6.79 11.64 -7.47
CA MET A 25 5.36 11.35 -7.62
C MET A 25 4.51 12.19 -6.66
N ALA A 26 4.96 12.34 -5.41
CA ALA A 26 4.28 13.18 -4.44
C ALA A 26 4.27 14.66 -4.88
N ALA A 27 5.39 15.18 -5.40
CA ALA A 27 5.46 16.55 -5.93
C ALA A 27 4.51 16.72 -7.11
N ARG A 28 4.49 15.76 -8.05
CA ARG A 28 3.60 15.81 -9.20
C ARG A 28 2.12 15.90 -8.82
N CYS A 29 1.68 15.10 -7.86
CA CYS A 29 0.31 15.14 -7.36
C CYS A 29 -0.04 16.47 -6.68
N ARG A 30 0.90 17.05 -5.90
CA ARG A 30 0.74 18.39 -5.32
C ARG A 30 0.60 19.47 -6.39
N ASP A 31 1.44 19.44 -7.43
CA ASP A 31 1.43 20.45 -8.50
C ASP A 31 0.11 20.49 -9.28
N ILE A 32 -0.55 19.35 -9.43
CA ILE A 32 -1.87 19.25 -10.10
C ILE A 32 -3.05 19.29 -9.12
N GLY A 33 -2.80 19.46 -7.82
CA GLY A 33 -3.82 19.63 -6.80
C GLY A 33 -4.65 18.37 -6.50
N ILE A 34 -4.11 17.17 -6.67
CA ILE A 34 -4.81 15.92 -6.33
C ILE A 34 -4.12 15.17 -5.18
N PRO A 35 -4.88 14.46 -4.32
CA PRO A 35 -4.29 13.60 -3.30
C PRO A 35 -3.62 12.37 -3.93
N LEU A 36 -2.45 11.99 -3.42
CA LEU A 36 -1.76 10.76 -3.80
C LEU A 36 -2.15 9.63 -2.85
N ARG A 37 -2.64 8.51 -3.39
CA ARG A 37 -2.80 7.25 -2.66
C ARG A 37 -2.00 6.15 -3.35
N SER A 38 -0.83 5.83 -2.80
CA SER A 38 0.13 4.94 -3.43
C SER A 38 -0.33 3.48 -3.38
N HIS A 39 -0.14 2.75 -4.49
CA HIS A 39 -0.50 1.35 -4.54
C HIS A 39 0.67 0.44 -4.12
N THR A 40 0.46 -0.32 -3.03
CA THR A 40 1.52 -1.15 -2.45
C THR A 40 1.71 -2.50 -3.14
N LYS A 41 0.92 -2.85 -4.17
CA LYS A 41 1.03 -4.17 -4.85
C LYS A 41 2.40 -4.42 -5.44
N SER A 42 3.11 -3.34 -5.81
CA SER A 42 4.41 -3.42 -6.47
C SER A 42 5.53 -3.85 -5.53
N HIS A 43 5.48 -3.42 -4.26
CA HIS A 43 6.55 -3.66 -3.29
C HIS A 43 6.11 -4.51 -2.10
N LYS A 44 4.86 -4.38 -1.63
CA LYS A 44 4.30 -5.06 -0.46
C LYS A 44 5.07 -4.89 0.86
N ILE A 45 5.96 -3.90 0.90
CA ILE A 45 6.83 -3.57 2.04
C ILE A 45 6.25 -2.36 2.80
N PRO A 46 5.91 -2.49 4.10
CA PRO A 46 5.38 -1.40 4.92
C PRO A 46 6.32 -0.19 5.06
N GLU A 47 7.63 -0.41 5.11
CA GLU A 47 8.64 0.65 5.23
C GLU A 47 8.57 1.61 4.03
N ILE A 48 8.44 1.06 2.81
CA ILE A 48 8.27 1.86 1.59
C ILE A 48 6.92 2.58 1.59
N ALA A 49 5.87 1.94 2.11
CA ALA A 49 4.58 2.60 2.25
C ALA A 49 4.67 3.79 3.24
N HIS A 50 5.39 3.66 4.36
CA HIS A 50 5.65 4.76 5.29
C HIS A 50 6.46 5.88 4.65
N MET A 51 7.46 5.59 3.80
CA MET A 51 8.16 6.61 3.02
C MET A 51 7.21 7.40 2.11
N GLN A 52 6.26 6.71 1.46
CA GLN A 52 5.23 7.34 0.64
C GLN A 52 4.28 8.21 1.48
N MET A 53 3.85 7.73 2.65
CA MET A 53 3.03 8.49 3.60
C MET A 53 3.76 9.75 4.09
N ALA A 54 5.04 9.63 4.45
CA ALA A 54 5.87 10.76 4.88
C ALA A 54 6.06 11.81 3.77
N SER A 55 5.97 11.41 2.50
CA SER A 55 6.05 12.32 1.35
C SER A 55 4.72 13.01 1.02
N GLY A 56 3.66 12.72 1.76
CA GLY A 56 2.35 13.35 1.64
C GLY A 56 1.26 12.49 1.00
N ALA A 57 1.46 11.17 0.86
CA ALA A 57 0.37 10.28 0.48
C ALA A 57 -0.72 10.25 1.57
N VAL A 58 -1.99 10.20 1.16
CA VAL A 58 -3.15 10.27 2.06
C VAL A 58 -3.59 8.89 2.58
N GLY A 59 -2.86 7.84 2.23
CA GLY A 59 -3.17 6.46 2.52
C GLY A 59 -2.56 5.55 1.46
N VAL A 60 -2.95 4.27 1.48
CA VAL A 60 -2.45 3.28 0.52
C VAL A 60 -3.58 2.53 -0.19
N CYS A 61 -3.26 1.97 -1.37
CA CYS A 61 -4.09 0.99 -2.06
C CYS A 61 -3.47 -0.41 -1.93
N CYS A 62 -4.27 -1.39 -1.51
CA CYS A 62 -3.86 -2.80 -1.39
C CYS A 62 -4.74 -3.67 -2.29
N GLN A 63 -4.13 -4.55 -3.10
CA GLN A 63 -4.88 -5.34 -4.08
C GLN A 63 -5.72 -6.45 -3.43
N LYS A 64 -5.30 -6.92 -2.25
CA LYS A 64 -5.91 -8.03 -1.53
C LYS A 64 -6.04 -7.68 -0.04
N LEU A 65 -7.03 -8.29 0.61
CA LEU A 65 -7.29 -8.11 2.04
C LEU A 65 -6.07 -8.46 2.91
N GLY A 66 -5.30 -9.50 2.56
CA GLY A 66 -4.09 -9.85 3.30
C GLY A 66 -3.01 -8.77 3.25
N ASP A 67 -2.84 -8.11 2.10
CA ASP A 67 -1.89 -7.00 1.98
C ASP A 67 -2.35 -5.81 2.86
N ALA A 68 -3.66 -5.54 2.91
CA ALA A 68 -4.24 -4.50 3.75
C ALA A 68 -4.05 -4.79 5.24
N GLU A 69 -4.25 -6.04 5.67
CA GLU A 69 -4.03 -6.47 7.07
C GLU A 69 -2.59 -6.23 7.52
N VAL A 70 -1.60 -6.51 6.66
CA VAL A 70 -0.18 -6.24 6.94
C VAL A 70 0.08 -4.75 7.07
N MET A 71 -0.43 -3.93 6.15
CA MET A 71 -0.26 -2.46 6.19
C MET A 71 -0.89 -1.84 7.44
N VAL A 72 -2.09 -2.29 7.82
CA VAL A 72 -2.77 -1.84 9.05
C VAL A 72 -2.03 -2.30 10.30
N ALA A 73 -1.49 -3.52 10.32
CA ALA A 73 -0.65 -3.99 11.41
C ALA A 73 0.63 -3.14 11.57
N ALA A 74 1.18 -2.63 10.47
CA ALA A 74 2.30 -1.70 10.44
C ALA A 74 1.92 -0.24 10.75
N GLY A 75 0.66 0.04 11.11
CA GLY A 75 0.20 1.35 11.56
C GLY A 75 -0.38 2.26 10.48
N ILE A 76 -0.53 1.80 9.24
CA ILE A 76 -1.18 2.58 8.17
C ILE A 76 -2.70 2.45 8.31
N ARG A 77 -3.38 3.56 8.62
CA ARG A 77 -4.80 3.54 9.05
C ARG A 77 -5.81 3.92 7.97
N ASP A 78 -5.37 4.27 6.77
CA ASP A 78 -6.27 4.58 5.66
C ASP A 78 -5.88 3.73 4.43
N VAL A 79 -6.74 2.75 4.12
CA VAL A 79 -6.50 1.74 3.09
C VAL A 79 -7.68 1.65 2.12
N LEU A 80 -7.40 1.75 0.83
CA LEU A 80 -8.34 1.41 -0.23
C LEU A 80 -8.02 0.00 -0.74
N ILE A 81 -9.04 -0.86 -0.81
CA ILE A 81 -8.99 -2.14 -1.51
C ILE A 81 -9.82 -1.99 -2.79
N PRO A 82 -9.19 -1.71 -3.95
CA PRO A 82 -9.91 -1.49 -5.21
C PRO A 82 -10.28 -2.85 -5.85
N TYR A 83 -10.84 -3.77 -5.06
CA TYR A 83 -11.23 -5.11 -5.48
C TYR A 83 -12.34 -5.67 -4.58
N ASN A 84 -13.23 -6.48 -5.15
CA ASN A 84 -14.38 -7.04 -4.43
C ASN A 84 -13.95 -8.04 -3.34
N ILE A 85 -14.66 -8.01 -2.21
CA ILE A 85 -14.43 -8.92 -1.08
C ILE A 85 -15.46 -10.04 -1.09
N VAL A 86 -15.16 -11.11 -1.82
CA VAL A 86 -16.10 -12.22 -2.01
C VAL A 86 -15.86 -13.37 -1.02
N GLY A 87 -16.94 -13.77 -0.33
CA GLY A 87 -17.01 -14.94 0.55
C GLY A 87 -16.94 -14.61 2.05
N SER A 88 -17.76 -15.30 2.84
CA SER A 88 -17.98 -15.03 4.28
C SER A 88 -16.69 -14.91 5.08
N ALA A 89 -15.74 -15.83 4.91
CA ALA A 89 -14.46 -15.80 5.63
C ALA A 89 -13.62 -14.53 5.34
N LYS A 90 -13.72 -13.95 4.12
CA LYS A 90 -13.03 -12.70 3.79
C LYS A 90 -13.78 -11.49 4.35
N VAL A 91 -15.11 -11.53 4.35
CA VAL A 91 -15.95 -10.51 4.98
C VAL A 91 -15.68 -10.44 6.48
N ASP A 92 -15.62 -11.58 7.18
CA ASP A 92 -15.31 -11.62 8.62
C ASP A 92 -13.95 -10.99 8.94
N ARG A 93 -12.96 -11.23 8.09
CA ARG A 93 -11.62 -10.62 8.18
C ARG A 93 -11.66 -9.11 7.94
N LEU A 94 -12.39 -8.66 6.91
CA LEU A 94 -12.61 -7.24 6.64
C LEU A 94 -13.28 -6.56 7.83
N LEU A 95 -14.33 -7.16 8.41
CA LEU A 95 -15.04 -6.64 9.58
C LEU A 95 -14.16 -6.51 10.82
N ARG A 96 -13.14 -7.36 10.97
CA ARG A 96 -12.11 -7.18 12.01
C ARG A 96 -11.14 -6.05 11.67
N LEU A 97 -10.78 -5.91 10.40
CA LEU A 97 -9.85 -4.88 9.92
C LEU A 97 -10.42 -3.47 10.07
N VAL A 98 -11.69 -3.25 9.73
CA VAL A 98 -12.35 -1.93 9.81
C VAL A 98 -12.46 -1.39 11.24
N ARG A 99 -12.29 -2.23 12.26
CA ARG A 99 -12.22 -1.79 13.67
C ARG A 99 -10.89 -1.11 14.02
N ARG A 100 -9.88 -1.22 13.16
CA ARG A 100 -8.50 -0.76 13.41
C ARG A 100 -8.05 0.34 12.44
N ALA A 101 -8.76 0.52 11.32
CA ALA A 101 -8.41 1.42 10.24
C ALA A 101 -9.65 1.83 9.44
N ILE A 102 -9.55 2.96 8.74
CA ILE A 102 -10.47 3.35 7.68
C ILE A 102 -10.15 2.46 6.48
N VAL A 103 -11.14 1.65 6.06
CA VAL A 103 -11.01 0.76 4.91
C VAL A 103 -12.12 1.06 3.92
N THR A 104 -11.73 1.49 2.73
CA THR A 104 -12.63 1.64 1.58
C THR A 104 -12.51 0.41 0.71
N VAL A 105 -13.63 -0.17 0.27
CA VAL A 105 -13.66 -1.32 -0.65
C VAL A 105 -14.44 -0.96 -1.91
N ALA A 106 -14.03 -1.52 -3.05
CA ALA A 106 -14.82 -1.47 -4.27
C ALA A 106 -15.87 -2.58 -4.28
N VAL A 107 -17.04 -2.27 -4.83
CA VAL A 107 -18.14 -3.21 -5.11
C VAL A 107 -18.70 -2.88 -6.49
N ASP A 108 -18.99 -3.91 -7.29
CA ASP A 108 -19.58 -3.76 -8.62
C ASP A 108 -20.75 -4.73 -8.88
N SER A 109 -21.13 -5.52 -7.87
CA SER A 109 -22.24 -6.46 -7.91
C SER A 109 -23.07 -6.39 -6.63
N ALA A 110 -24.38 -6.62 -6.75
CA ALA A 110 -25.27 -6.76 -5.60
C ALA A 110 -24.93 -7.99 -4.73
N ASP A 111 -24.18 -8.94 -5.29
CA ASP A 111 -23.76 -10.17 -4.62
C ASP A 111 -22.42 -10.03 -3.86
N THR A 112 -21.75 -8.87 -3.93
CA THR A 112 -20.40 -8.65 -3.39
C THR A 112 -20.28 -7.47 -2.45
#